data_AF-A0A1W9P7I9-F1
#
_entry.id   AF-A0A1W9P7I9-F1
#
_cell.length_a   1.000
_cell.length_b   1.000
_cell.length_c   1.000
_cell.angle_alpha   90.00
_cell.angle_beta   90.00
_cell.angle_gamma   90.00
#
_symmetry.space_group_name_H-M   'P 1'
#
loop_
_entity.id
_entity.type
_entity.pdbx_description
1 polymer ?
#
loop_
_entity_poly.entity_id
_entity_poly.type
_entity_poly.pdbx_seq_one_letter_code
_entity_poly.pdbx_strand_id
1 'polypeptide(L)'
;MVRKQSTVGSRQYAVGKRKIKVANCQLPIANCLLFFVFCLLVFLTACSLEKEITEQVSPIEKTGQKEVSEVEEISPGEPAKETDEAGIRKFSLASRTAEGKKEWEITGDKAVFLPDDRIKLDNVRAETSRNENTLVMTSKQGFFDRKNKDVRLEGDVKGVFVQKKNITTVTCDGPLEIDNLKKKATFEENVVVCSEEGKIFADKIEIFFNEEDKKVIKIVASGSVRIEKEGNKSYSEKAVYFVEQEKIVLTGSPRVEIISTDVTDIKH
;
A
#
# COMPACT_ATOMS: atom_id res chain seq x y z
N MET A 1 -16.70 30.29 31.35
CA MET A 1 -16.39 29.60 30.08
C MET A 1 -15.82 30.65 29.11
N VAL A 2 -14.54 30.58 28.72
CA VAL A 2 -13.91 31.62 27.86
C VAL A 2 -13.05 30.93 26.80
N ARG A 3 -13.47 30.98 25.53
CA ARG A 3 -12.63 30.57 24.39
C ARG A 3 -11.71 31.73 24.00
N LYS A 4 -10.41 31.61 24.24
CA LYS A 4 -9.41 32.46 23.57
C LYS A 4 -8.94 31.75 22.30
N GLN A 5 -9.48 32.15 21.15
CA GLN A 5 -8.83 31.89 19.87
C GLN A 5 -7.67 32.90 19.72
N SER A 6 -6.50 32.42 19.34
CA SER A 6 -5.38 33.26 18.94
C SER A 6 -5.01 32.95 17.49
N THR A 7 -5.19 33.93 16.61
CA THR A 7 -4.62 33.92 15.26
C THR A 7 -3.10 34.05 15.40
N VAL A 8 -2.36 32.98 15.10
CA VAL A 8 -0.90 32.95 15.14
C VAL A 8 -0.37 32.84 13.73
N GLY A 9 0.21 33.93 13.22
CA GLY A 9 0.92 33.93 11.94
C GLY A 9 2.11 32.96 11.93
N SER A 10 2.57 32.59 10.74
CA SER A 10 3.60 31.56 10.50
C SER A 10 4.84 31.70 11.41
N ARG A 11 4.95 30.82 12.41
CA ARG A 11 6.11 30.75 13.31
C ARG A 11 7.12 29.70 12.86
N GLN A 12 8.30 30.16 12.47
CA GLN A 12 9.51 29.35 12.54
C GLN A 12 10.00 29.32 13.99
N TYR A 13 10.30 28.14 14.53
CA TYR A 13 10.77 28.00 15.91
C TYR A 13 12.28 27.77 15.96
N ALA A 14 13.04 28.82 16.31
CA ALA A 14 14.44 28.68 16.68
C ALA A 14 14.56 28.25 18.15
N VAL A 15 15.18 27.10 18.42
CA VAL A 15 15.32 26.56 19.78
C VAL A 15 16.46 27.29 20.50
N GLY A 16 16.10 28.33 21.27
CA GLY A 16 17.05 29.07 22.10
C GLY A 16 17.66 28.20 23.21
N LYS A 17 18.99 28.25 23.36
CA LYS A 17 19.73 27.46 24.36
C LYS A 17 19.39 27.86 25.81
N ARG A 18 18.40 27.18 26.42
CA ARG A 18 18.24 27.09 27.87
C ARG A 18 18.34 25.63 28.31
N LYS A 19 19.14 25.34 29.34
CA LYS A 19 19.34 23.98 29.88
C LYS A 19 18.12 23.52 30.69
N ILE A 20 17.02 23.21 30.01
CA ILE A 20 16.01 22.29 30.53
C ILE A 20 16.60 20.88 30.40
N LYS A 21 16.50 20.04 31.45
CA LYS A 21 16.78 18.61 31.33
C LYS A 21 15.65 17.94 30.54
N VAL A 22 15.69 18.06 29.22
CA VAL A 22 14.85 17.26 28.33
C VAL A 22 15.34 15.81 28.44
N ALA A 23 14.57 14.94 29.08
CA ALA A 23 14.79 13.50 28.98
C ALA A 23 14.59 13.08 27.51
N ASN A 24 15.42 12.18 27.00
CA ASN A 24 15.40 11.78 25.59
C ASN A 24 14.04 11.18 25.19
N CYS A 25 13.17 11.98 24.59
CA CYS A 25 12.04 11.49 23.81
C CYS A 25 12.52 11.19 22.39
N GLN A 26 13.33 10.12 22.24
CA GLN A 26 13.58 9.53 20.93
C GLN A 26 12.25 8.99 20.38
N LEU A 27 12.02 9.14 19.07
CA LEU A 27 10.68 9.08 18.47
C LEU A 27 10.37 7.71 17.81
N PRO A 28 9.67 6.78 18.49
CA PRO A 28 8.97 5.68 17.82
C PRO A 28 7.74 6.24 17.09
N ILE A 29 8.02 6.78 15.91
CA ILE A 29 7.09 7.05 14.80
C ILE A 29 7.78 6.64 13.47
N ALA A 30 9.12 6.65 13.43
CA ALA A 30 9.92 6.16 12.31
C ALA A 30 9.62 4.70 11.92
N ASN A 31 9.32 3.84 12.90
CA ASN A 31 8.99 2.43 12.65
C ASN A 31 7.75 2.25 11.78
N CYS A 32 6.74 3.11 11.91
CA CYS A 32 5.51 2.99 11.10
C CYS A 32 5.74 3.35 9.61
N LEU A 33 6.85 4.03 9.31
CA LEU A 33 7.09 4.70 8.02
C LEU A 33 8.29 4.09 7.25
N LEU A 34 9.13 3.30 7.92
CA LEU A 34 10.18 2.46 7.34
C LEU A 34 9.66 1.20 6.60
N PHE A 35 8.35 0.90 6.63
CA PHE A 35 7.83 -0.39 6.11
C PHE A 35 7.01 -0.30 4.82
N PHE A 36 6.48 0.88 4.46
CA PHE A 36 5.96 1.11 3.09
C PHE A 36 7.07 1.02 2.03
N VAL A 37 8.30 1.34 2.44
CA VAL A 37 9.57 1.08 1.74
C VAL A 37 9.61 -0.30 1.09
N PHE A 38 9.50 -1.32 1.94
CA PHE A 38 10.02 -2.65 1.62
C PHE A 38 9.08 -3.44 0.70
N CYS A 39 7.82 -3.02 0.67
CA CYS A 39 6.78 -3.63 -0.13
C CYS A 39 7.00 -3.37 -1.63
N LEU A 40 7.42 -2.15 -1.99
CA LEU A 40 7.69 -1.81 -3.39
C LEU A 40 9.06 -2.30 -3.89
N LEU A 41 10.02 -2.50 -2.99
CA LEU A 41 11.25 -3.25 -3.31
C LEU A 41 10.93 -4.64 -3.86
N VAL A 42 10.04 -5.39 -3.21
CA VAL A 42 9.73 -6.77 -3.63
C VAL A 42 9.05 -6.79 -5.01
N PHE A 43 8.01 -5.97 -5.22
CA PHE A 43 7.32 -5.88 -6.52
C PHE A 43 8.26 -5.49 -7.67
N LEU A 44 9.22 -4.59 -7.43
CA LEU A 44 10.23 -4.24 -8.45
C LEU A 44 11.22 -5.38 -8.69
N THR A 45 11.72 -6.07 -7.65
CA THR A 45 12.63 -7.21 -7.85
C THR A 45 11.99 -8.39 -8.59
N ALA A 46 10.67 -8.56 -8.52
CA ALA A 46 9.93 -9.57 -9.27
C ALA A 46 9.87 -9.30 -10.80
N CYS A 47 10.28 -8.11 -11.25
CA CYS A 47 10.24 -7.70 -12.67
C CYS A 47 11.63 -7.42 -13.26
N SER A 48 12.70 -7.94 -12.65
CA SER A 48 14.09 -7.69 -13.11
C SER A 48 15.02 -8.91 -12.93
N LEU A 49 14.49 -10.11 -13.13
CA LEU A 49 15.29 -11.35 -13.19
C LEU A 49 15.03 -12.14 -14.47
N GLU A 50 15.24 -11.49 -15.62
CA GLU A 50 15.53 -12.21 -16.86
C GLU A 50 16.91 -12.86 -16.73
N LYS A 51 16.91 -14.15 -16.40
CA LYS A 51 18.00 -15.07 -16.68
C LYS A 51 17.42 -16.30 -17.37
N GLU A 52 18.17 -16.81 -18.35
CA GLU A 52 17.70 -17.78 -19.32
C GLU A 52 17.15 -19.05 -18.64
N ILE A 53 15.86 -19.34 -18.85
CA ILE A 53 15.30 -20.66 -18.59
C ILE A 53 15.48 -21.46 -19.87
N THR A 54 16.53 -22.29 -19.91
CA THR A 54 16.75 -23.23 -21.01
C THR A 54 15.57 -24.19 -21.13
N GLU A 55 15.01 -24.24 -22.34
CA GLU A 55 13.90 -25.09 -22.73
C GLU A 55 14.17 -26.58 -22.42
N GLN A 56 13.31 -27.20 -21.61
CA GLN A 56 13.14 -28.66 -21.49
C GLN A 56 11.68 -28.99 -21.14
N VAL A 57 10.81 -29.05 -22.16
CA VAL A 57 9.48 -29.67 -22.05
C VAL A 57 9.58 -31.07 -22.68
N SER A 58 9.39 -32.11 -21.89
CA SER A 58 9.34 -33.48 -22.40
C SER A 58 8.01 -33.75 -23.13
N PRO A 59 8.01 -34.50 -24.26
CA PRO A 59 6.78 -34.79 -24.99
C PRO A 59 5.90 -35.82 -24.27
N ILE A 60 4.58 -35.67 -24.38
CA ILE A 60 3.63 -36.76 -24.22
C ILE A 60 3.09 -37.07 -25.62
N GLU A 61 3.13 -38.35 -26.00
CA GLU A 61 2.82 -38.80 -27.36
C GLU A 61 1.33 -38.78 -27.70
N LYS A 62 1.02 -38.81 -29.00
CA LYS A 62 -0.33 -38.91 -29.54
C LYS A 62 -0.66 -40.36 -29.87
N THR A 63 -1.92 -40.75 -29.65
CA THR A 63 -2.55 -41.86 -30.38
C THR A 63 -3.87 -41.36 -30.99
N GLY A 64 -4.17 -41.72 -32.24
CA GLY A 64 -5.38 -41.32 -32.96
C GLY A 64 -6.60 -42.19 -32.60
N GLN A 65 -7.72 -42.15 -33.34
CA GLN A 65 -7.99 -41.52 -34.65
C GLN A 65 -9.52 -41.49 -34.94
N LYS A 66 -9.95 -40.87 -36.06
CA LYS A 66 -11.19 -41.19 -36.84
C LYS A 66 -12.53 -40.56 -36.36
N GLU A 67 -13.49 -40.10 -37.19
CA GLU A 67 -13.57 -39.42 -38.52
C GLU A 67 -15.01 -38.84 -38.71
N VAL A 68 -15.26 -38.01 -39.76
CA VAL A 68 -16.53 -37.48 -40.38
C VAL A 68 -17.91 -37.94 -39.84
N SER A 69 -19.01 -37.16 -39.84
CA SER A 69 -19.41 -35.92 -40.56
C SER A 69 -20.33 -35.01 -39.67
N GLU A 70 -21.30 -34.14 -40.05
CA GLU A 70 -22.06 -33.75 -41.28
C GLU A 70 -22.60 -32.27 -41.16
N VAL A 71 -23.59 -31.82 -41.97
CA VAL A 71 -24.13 -30.44 -42.03
C VAL A 71 -25.68 -30.38 -42.16
N GLU A 72 -26.36 -29.42 -41.49
CA GLU A 72 -27.71 -28.92 -41.85
C GLU A 72 -28.02 -27.51 -41.27
N GLU A 73 -29.09 -26.84 -41.71
CA GLU A 73 -29.32 -25.37 -41.65
C GLU A 73 -30.84 -25.01 -41.54
N ILE A 74 -31.38 -23.84 -41.10
CA ILE A 74 -30.87 -22.59 -40.47
C ILE A 74 -32.05 -21.75 -39.86
N SER A 75 -31.77 -20.82 -38.93
CA SER A 75 -32.63 -19.65 -38.51
C SER A 75 -33.95 -19.88 -37.70
N PRO A 76 -34.53 -18.84 -37.06
CA PRO A 76 -33.90 -17.77 -36.27
C PRO A 76 -34.65 -17.41 -34.94
N GLY A 77 -33.99 -16.77 -33.96
CA GLY A 77 -34.70 -16.19 -32.80
C GLY A 77 -33.81 -15.63 -31.67
N GLU A 78 -33.94 -14.31 -31.44
CA GLU A 78 -33.44 -13.41 -30.38
C GLU A 78 -33.09 -13.92 -28.95
N PRO A 79 -32.42 -13.10 -28.10
CA PRO A 79 -31.54 -11.94 -28.37
C PRO A 79 -30.17 -12.04 -27.66
N ALA A 80 -29.37 -10.98 -27.75
CA ALA A 80 -27.98 -10.90 -27.26
C ALA A 80 -27.76 -11.36 -25.81
N LYS A 81 -26.73 -12.18 -25.61
CA LYS A 81 -26.10 -12.44 -24.31
C LYS A 81 -24.76 -11.74 -24.20
N GLU A 82 -24.34 -11.51 -22.95
CA GLU A 82 -23.16 -10.74 -22.57
C GLU A 82 -21.89 -11.15 -23.33
N THR A 83 -21.13 -10.15 -23.77
CA THR A 83 -19.73 -10.32 -24.21
C THR A 83 -18.87 -10.66 -23.00
N ASP A 84 -18.84 -11.94 -22.59
CA ASP A 84 -17.99 -12.41 -21.50
C ASP A 84 -16.52 -12.34 -21.93
N GLU A 85 -15.89 -11.18 -21.69
CA GLU A 85 -14.53 -10.88 -22.11
C GLU A 85 -13.57 -12.00 -21.71
N ALA A 86 -12.86 -12.54 -22.71
CA ALA A 86 -11.99 -13.70 -22.57
C ALA A 86 -10.92 -13.43 -21.50
N GLY A 87 -11.03 -14.13 -20.37
CA GLY A 87 -10.21 -13.88 -19.20
C GLY A 87 -9.99 -15.15 -18.37
N ILE A 88 -8.85 -15.18 -17.69
CA ILE A 88 -8.45 -16.28 -16.82
C ILE A 88 -9.31 -16.22 -15.56
N ARG A 89 -10.14 -17.24 -15.34
CA ARG A 89 -10.95 -17.40 -14.13
C ARG A 89 -10.12 -18.09 -13.04
N LYS A 90 -10.14 -17.56 -11.83
CA LYS A 90 -9.41 -18.03 -10.62
C LYS A 90 -7.92 -18.26 -10.84
N PHE A 91 -7.14 -17.19 -10.81
CA PHE A 91 -5.68 -17.25 -10.96
C PHE A 91 -4.95 -17.31 -9.61
N SER A 92 -3.80 -17.97 -9.59
CA SER A 92 -2.72 -17.76 -8.60
C SER A 92 -1.39 -17.72 -9.33
N LEU A 93 -0.56 -16.73 -9.00
CA LEU A 93 0.81 -16.54 -9.47
C LEU A 93 1.70 -16.50 -8.23
N ALA A 94 2.83 -17.23 -8.18
CA ALA A 94 3.68 -17.25 -6.99
C ALA A 94 5.17 -17.52 -7.29
N SER A 95 6.07 -16.98 -6.46
CA SER A 95 7.49 -17.35 -6.40
C SER A 95 7.80 -18.16 -5.15
N ARG A 96 8.81 -19.04 -5.26
CA ARG A 96 9.38 -19.83 -4.16
C ARG A 96 10.90 -19.80 -4.25
N THR A 97 11.57 -19.79 -3.10
CA THR A 97 13.03 -20.00 -3.02
C THR A 97 13.40 -21.41 -3.48
N ALA A 98 14.69 -21.67 -3.71
CA ALA A 98 15.22 -23.01 -3.95
C ALA A 98 14.93 -24.01 -2.78
N GLU A 99 14.63 -23.49 -1.58
CA GLU A 99 14.21 -24.25 -0.40
C GLU A 99 12.69 -24.52 -0.37
N GLY A 100 11.95 -24.10 -1.40
CA GLY A 100 10.50 -24.23 -1.51
C GLY A 100 9.67 -23.21 -0.72
N LYS A 101 10.30 -22.29 0.03
CA LYS A 101 9.62 -21.25 0.81
C LYS A 101 8.96 -20.23 -0.12
N LYS A 102 7.65 -19.99 0.05
CA LYS A 102 6.89 -18.98 -0.71
C LYS A 102 7.43 -17.57 -0.43
N GLU A 103 7.86 -16.86 -1.47
CA GLU A 103 8.33 -15.47 -1.37
C GLU A 103 7.20 -14.47 -1.62
N TRP A 104 6.38 -14.74 -2.62
CA TRP A 104 5.20 -13.95 -2.95
C TRP A 104 4.13 -14.80 -3.63
N GLU A 105 2.89 -14.36 -3.54
CA GLU A 105 1.72 -14.92 -4.23
C GLU A 105 0.74 -13.80 -4.57
N ILE A 106 0.10 -13.86 -5.75
CA ILE A 106 -0.98 -12.96 -6.16
C ILE A 106 -2.14 -13.81 -6.68
N THR A 107 -3.32 -13.64 -6.12
CA THR A 107 -4.55 -14.36 -6.50
C THR A 107 -5.70 -13.41 -6.82
N GLY A 108 -6.71 -13.91 -7.54
CA GLY A 108 -7.96 -13.21 -7.83
C GLY A 108 -8.93 -14.05 -8.67
N ASP A 109 -10.18 -13.58 -8.78
CA ASP A 109 -11.29 -14.36 -9.36
C ASP A 109 -11.39 -14.28 -10.89
N LYS A 110 -11.06 -13.14 -11.51
CA LYS A 110 -10.94 -12.98 -12.96
C LYS A 110 -9.73 -12.09 -13.29
N ALA A 111 -8.97 -12.46 -14.32
CA ALA A 111 -7.98 -11.60 -14.97
C ALA A 111 -8.33 -11.42 -16.44
N VAL A 112 -8.45 -10.17 -16.91
CA VAL A 112 -8.81 -9.80 -18.29
C VAL A 112 -7.70 -8.94 -18.88
N PHE A 113 -7.27 -9.27 -20.10
CA PHE A 113 -6.31 -8.47 -20.85
C PHE A 113 -7.09 -7.39 -21.63
N LEU A 114 -6.82 -6.13 -21.32
CA LEU A 114 -7.47 -4.99 -21.98
C LEU A 114 -6.70 -4.61 -23.27
N PRO A 115 -7.36 -4.00 -24.27
CA PRO A 115 -6.71 -3.61 -25.53
C PRO A 115 -5.58 -2.57 -25.40
N ASP A 116 -5.45 -1.91 -24.24
CA ASP A 116 -4.49 -0.84 -23.96
C ASP A 116 -3.26 -1.32 -23.15
N ASP A 117 -2.93 -2.61 -23.25
CA ASP A 117 -1.82 -3.29 -22.57
C ASP A 117 -1.92 -3.31 -21.03
N ARG A 118 -3.10 -3.03 -20.48
CA ARG A 118 -3.41 -3.24 -19.06
C ARG A 118 -4.02 -4.62 -18.81
N ILE A 119 -3.76 -5.18 -17.63
CA ILE A 119 -4.48 -6.34 -17.11
C ILE A 119 -5.43 -5.87 -16.01
N LYS A 120 -6.74 -6.09 -16.19
CA LYS A 120 -7.74 -5.93 -15.14
C LYS A 120 -7.80 -7.20 -14.29
N LEU A 121 -7.84 -7.05 -12.97
CA LEU A 121 -7.91 -8.13 -11.99
C LEU A 121 -9.08 -7.88 -11.03
N ASP A 122 -9.95 -8.85 -10.82
CA ASP A 122 -11.09 -8.77 -9.90
C ASP A 122 -10.83 -9.60 -8.62
N ASN A 123 -11.21 -9.06 -7.46
CA ASN A 123 -10.96 -9.60 -6.09
C ASN A 123 -9.49 -9.93 -5.82
N VAL A 124 -8.62 -8.93 -5.91
CA VAL A 124 -7.16 -9.12 -5.80
C VAL A 124 -6.73 -9.36 -4.36
N ARG A 125 -5.89 -10.39 -4.15
CA ARG A 125 -5.03 -10.54 -2.97
C ARG A 125 -3.58 -10.70 -3.43
N ALA A 126 -2.70 -9.81 -3.00
CA ALA A 126 -1.26 -9.98 -3.12
C ALA A 126 -0.64 -10.21 -1.73
N GLU A 127 0.27 -11.16 -1.62
CA GLU A 127 0.94 -11.54 -0.39
C GLU A 127 2.44 -11.70 -0.64
N THR A 128 3.29 -11.22 0.26
CA THR A 128 4.73 -11.53 0.23
C THR A 128 5.28 -11.76 1.63
N SER A 129 6.31 -12.60 1.72
CA SER A 129 6.98 -13.00 2.94
C SER A 129 8.49 -13.08 2.69
N ARG A 130 9.24 -12.10 3.20
CA ARG A 130 10.71 -12.05 3.11
C ARG A 130 11.29 -11.97 4.52
N ASN A 131 12.17 -12.91 4.86
CA ASN A 131 12.73 -13.08 6.22
C ASN A 131 11.62 -13.25 7.28
N GLU A 132 11.49 -12.30 8.21
CA GLU A 132 10.49 -12.21 9.28
C GLU A 132 9.39 -11.16 8.99
N ASN A 133 9.35 -10.64 7.75
CA ASN A 133 8.49 -9.55 7.34
C ASN A 133 7.44 -10.07 6.35
N THR A 134 6.17 -9.73 6.54
CA THR A 134 5.09 -10.07 5.60
C THR A 134 4.26 -8.86 5.21
N LEU A 135 3.71 -8.93 4.00
CA LEU A 135 2.71 -8.01 3.46
C LEU A 135 1.53 -8.82 2.96
N VAL A 136 0.32 -8.33 3.22
CA VAL A 136 -0.91 -8.73 2.54
C VAL A 136 -1.60 -7.46 2.04
N MET A 137 -1.76 -7.30 0.73
CA MET A 137 -2.62 -6.31 0.10
C MET A 137 -3.89 -6.99 -0.43
N THR A 138 -5.05 -6.34 -0.26
CA THR A 138 -6.32 -6.77 -0.86
C THR A 138 -7.10 -5.58 -1.43
N SER A 139 -7.83 -5.79 -2.51
CA SER A 139 -8.81 -4.83 -3.07
C SER A 139 -9.89 -5.55 -3.88
N LYS A 140 -11.03 -4.88 -4.12
CA LYS A 140 -12.11 -5.38 -4.98
C LYS A 140 -11.70 -5.45 -6.44
N GLN A 141 -10.88 -4.51 -6.90
CA GLN A 141 -10.37 -4.46 -8.26
C GLN A 141 -8.90 -4.03 -8.28
N GLY A 142 -8.18 -4.42 -9.34
CA GLY A 142 -6.84 -3.97 -9.63
C GLY A 142 -6.60 -3.86 -11.13
N PHE A 143 -5.67 -2.97 -11.50
CA PHE A 143 -5.16 -2.79 -12.84
C PHE A 143 -3.64 -2.81 -12.80
N PHE A 144 -3.03 -3.53 -13.75
CA PHE A 144 -1.59 -3.55 -13.96
C PHE A 144 -1.27 -3.09 -15.38
N ASP A 145 -0.54 -1.99 -15.52
CA ASP A 145 -0.02 -1.49 -16.79
C ASP A 145 1.25 -2.28 -17.15
N ARG A 146 1.20 -3.09 -18.21
CA ARG A 146 2.33 -3.96 -18.58
C ARG A 146 3.52 -3.19 -19.15
N LYS A 147 3.32 -1.94 -19.61
CA LYS A 147 4.33 -1.08 -20.22
C LYS A 147 5.08 -0.27 -19.16
N ASN A 148 4.36 0.50 -18.35
CA ASN A 148 4.92 1.36 -17.31
C ASN A 148 5.23 0.59 -16.01
N LYS A 149 4.66 -0.62 -15.86
CA LYS A 149 4.64 -1.46 -14.63
C LYS A 149 3.84 -0.85 -13.48
N ASP A 150 3.00 0.16 -13.76
CA ASP A 150 2.19 0.83 -12.76
C ASP A 150 1.05 -0.09 -12.26
N VAL A 151 0.69 0.04 -10.99
CA VAL A 151 -0.40 -0.72 -10.35
C VAL A 151 -1.41 0.25 -9.78
N ARG A 152 -2.69 0.02 -10.04
CA ARG A 152 -3.80 0.76 -9.43
C ARG A 152 -4.78 -0.23 -8.80
N LEU A 153 -5.02 -0.12 -7.50
CA LEU A 153 -5.98 -0.94 -6.75
C LEU A 153 -7.17 -0.07 -6.32
N GLU A 154 -8.39 -0.61 -6.42
CA GLU A 154 -9.64 0.10 -6.16
C GLU A 154 -10.62 -0.72 -5.32
N GLY A 155 -11.39 -0.03 -4.48
CA GLY A 155 -12.45 -0.60 -3.64
C GLY A 155 -11.92 -1.36 -2.43
N ASP A 156 -12.14 -0.80 -1.25
CA ASP A 156 -11.80 -1.37 0.07
C ASP A 156 -10.33 -1.78 0.16
N VAL A 157 -9.43 -0.93 -0.36
CA VAL A 157 -8.01 -1.24 -0.44
C VAL A 157 -7.43 -1.34 0.96
N LYS A 158 -6.89 -2.52 1.29
CA LYS A 158 -6.33 -2.82 2.61
C LYS A 158 -4.96 -3.45 2.49
N GLY A 159 -3.98 -2.86 3.18
CA GLY A 159 -2.65 -3.42 3.40
C GLY A 159 -2.47 -3.81 4.86
N VAL A 160 -1.96 -5.02 5.10
CA VAL A 160 -1.53 -5.51 6.43
C VAL A 160 -0.05 -5.85 6.35
N PHE A 161 0.74 -5.24 7.22
CA PHE A 161 2.20 -5.28 7.24
C PHE A 161 2.62 -5.85 8.59
N VAL A 162 3.32 -6.98 8.61
CA VAL A 162 3.82 -7.60 9.84
C VAL A 162 5.34 -7.56 9.83
N GLN A 163 5.95 -7.00 10.87
CA GLN A 163 7.40 -6.96 11.04
C GLN A 163 7.77 -7.59 12.39
N LYS A 164 8.25 -8.84 12.38
CA LYS A 164 8.55 -9.68 13.57
C LYS A 164 7.34 -9.92 14.49
N LYS A 165 6.90 -8.89 15.20
CA LYS A 165 5.73 -8.85 16.08
C LYS A 165 4.83 -7.63 15.81
N ASN A 166 5.40 -6.55 15.30
CA ASN A 166 4.70 -5.28 15.10
C ASN A 166 3.74 -5.41 13.91
N ILE A 167 2.46 -5.07 14.12
CA ILE A 167 1.46 -5.04 13.04
C ILE A 167 1.10 -3.60 12.69
N THR A 168 1.17 -3.27 11.39
CA THR A 168 0.60 -2.05 10.82
C THR A 168 -0.47 -2.42 9.81
N THR A 169 -1.59 -1.73 9.83
CA THR A 169 -2.65 -1.82 8.81
C THR A 169 -2.87 -0.45 8.18
N VAL A 170 -3.01 -0.41 6.86
CA VAL A 170 -3.55 0.75 6.14
C VAL A 170 -4.82 0.35 5.40
N THR A 171 -5.83 1.21 5.46
CA THR A 171 -7.05 1.12 4.66
C THR A 171 -7.33 2.44 3.97
N CYS A 172 -7.83 2.39 2.74
CA CYS A 172 -8.47 3.51 2.06
C CYS A 172 -9.60 2.97 1.17
N ASP A 173 -10.60 3.79 0.87
CA ASP A 173 -11.71 3.37 0.01
C ASP A 173 -11.22 3.19 -1.45
N GLY A 174 -10.25 4.02 -1.85
CA GLY A 174 -9.43 3.88 -3.06
C GLY A 174 -9.41 5.15 -3.91
N PRO A 175 -8.49 5.26 -4.87
CA PRO A 175 -7.48 4.28 -5.26
C PRO A 175 -6.27 4.17 -4.30
N LEU A 176 -5.55 3.05 -4.41
CA LEU A 176 -4.10 3.04 -4.24
C LEU A 176 -3.47 3.03 -5.63
N GLU A 177 -2.69 4.06 -5.96
CA GLU A 177 -1.82 4.09 -7.14
C GLU A 177 -0.36 3.84 -6.78
N ILE A 178 0.33 3.09 -7.62
CA ILE A 178 1.77 2.83 -7.58
C ILE A 178 2.32 3.25 -8.94
N ASP A 179 3.05 4.36 -8.93
CA ASP A 179 3.71 4.96 -10.09
C ASP A 179 5.19 4.56 -10.06
N ASN A 180 5.53 3.58 -10.89
CA ASN A 180 6.85 2.99 -10.99
C ASN A 180 7.82 3.85 -11.81
N LEU A 181 7.35 4.85 -12.55
CA LEU A 181 8.22 5.86 -13.17
C LEU A 181 8.60 6.96 -12.17
N LYS A 182 7.61 7.59 -11.52
CA LYS A 182 7.81 8.67 -10.53
C LYS A 182 8.30 8.19 -9.16
N LYS A 183 8.49 6.86 -8.98
CA LYS A 183 8.87 6.19 -7.73
C LYS A 183 7.98 6.66 -6.56
N LYS A 184 6.66 6.57 -6.75
CA LYS A 184 5.67 7.10 -5.80
C LYS A 184 4.48 6.15 -5.61
N ALA A 185 4.05 5.94 -4.38
CA ALA A 185 2.76 5.34 -4.06
C ALA A 185 1.80 6.41 -3.52
N THR A 186 0.51 6.28 -3.82
CA THR A 186 -0.54 7.25 -3.47
C THR A 186 -1.77 6.51 -2.98
N PHE A 187 -2.12 6.66 -1.71
CA PHE A 187 -3.41 6.23 -1.17
C PHE A 187 -4.35 7.43 -1.18
N GLU A 188 -5.59 7.25 -1.63
CA GLU A 188 -6.62 8.29 -1.68
C GLU A 188 -7.95 7.77 -1.12
N GLU A 189 -8.79 8.70 -0.66
CA GLU A 189 -10.11 8.50 -0.05
C GLU A 189 -10.09 7.76 1.30
N ASN A 190 -10.35 8.52 2.37
CA ASN A 190 -10.47 8.03 3.76
C ASN A 190 -9.28 7.16 4.22
N VAL A 191 -8.05 7.61 3.96
CA VAL A 191 -6.83 6.87 4.30
C VAL A 191 -6.63 6.81 5.82
N VAL A 192 -6.61 5.60 6.37
CA VAL A 192 -6.35 5.33 7.78
C VAL A 192 -5.13 4.43 7.93
N VAL A 193 -4.13 4.89 8.67
CA VAL A 193 -3.00 4.10 9.17
C VAL A 193 -3.28 3.71 10.62
N CYS A 194 -3.06 2.44 10.97
CA CYS A 194 -3.22 1.94 12.34
C CYS A 194 -2.03 1.03 12.70
N SER A 195 -1.42 1.27 13.85
CA SER A 195 -0.33 0.46 14.42
C SER A 195 -0.44 0.43 15.94
N GLU A 196 0.45 -0.30 16.61
CA GLU A 196 0.61 -0.25 18.07
C GLU A 196 1.03 1.14 18.58
N GLU A 197 1.74 1.94 17.76
CA GLU A 197 2.21 3.28 18.12
C GLU A 197 1.11 4.36 18.04
N GLY A 198 -0.02 4.07 17.36
CA GLY A 198 -1.12 5.03 17.18
C GLY A 198 -1.87 4.91 15.84
N LYS A 199 -2.66 5.94 15.52
CA LYS A 199 -3.45 6.05 14.28
C LYS A 199 -3.21 7.37 13.55
N ILE A 200 -3.23 7.32 12.22
CA ILE A 200 -3.20 8.48 11.33
C ILE A 200 -4.42 8.40 10.43
N PHE A 201 -5.09 9.54 10.21
CA PHE A 201 -6.21 9.70 9.30
C PHE A 201 -5.86 10.84 8.34
N ALA A 202 -6.11 10.69 7.04
CA ALA A 202 -5.94 11.74 6.04
C ALA A 202 -6.80 11.46 4.79
N ASP A 203 -7.12 12.49 4.01
CA ASP A 203 -7.88 12.31 2.76
C ASP A 203 -7.00 11.69 1.66
N LYS A 204 -5.67 11.90 1.74
CA LYS A 204 -4.65 11.36 0.82
C LYS A 204 -3.30 11.18 1.52
N ILE A 205 -2.57 10.11 1.17
CA ILE A 205 -1.17 9.87 1.60
C ILE A 205 -0.29 9.53 0.38
N GLU A 206 0.71 10.37 0.12
CA GLU A 206 1.76 10.12 -0.88
C GLU A 206 3.07 9.64 -0.23
N ILE A 207 3.70 8.63 -0.83
CA ILE A 207 4.92 7.98 -0.34
C ILE A 207 5.95 8.01 -1.47
N PHE A 208 7.13 8.58 -1.22
CA PHE A 208 8.15 8.81 -2.24
C PHE A 208 9.41 7.98 -1.97
N PHE A 209 9.83 7.20 -2.96
CA PHE A 209 10.96 6.27 -2.87
C PHE A 209 12.20 6.84 -3.60
N ASN A 210 13.39 6.49 -3.10
CA ASN A 210 14.68 6.75 -3.72
C ASN A 210 14.83 5.95 -5.03
N GLU A 211 15.57 6.47 -6.01
CA GLU A 211 15.72 5.77 -7.28
C GLU A 211 16.76 4.64 -7.26
N GLU A 212 17.80 4.74 -6.43
CA GLU A 212 18.87 3.75 -6.33
C GLU A 212 18.42 2.54 -5.50
N ASP A 213 18.14 2.77 -4.21
CA ASP A 213 17.90 1.70 -3.22
C ASP A 213 16.41 1.50 -2.86
N LYS A 214 15.52 2.27 -3.49
CA LYS A 214 14.07 2.31 -3.26
C LYS A 214 13.64 2.56 -1.81
N LYS A 215 14.51 3.12 -0.94
CA LYS A 215 14.12 3.55 0.42
C LYS A 215 13.15 4.73 0.34
N VAL A 216 12.18 4.80 1.26
CA VAL A 216 11.31 5.98 1.36
C VAL A 216 12.13 7.17 1.84
N ILE A 217 12.04 8.28 1.11
CA ILE A 217 12.65 9.55 1.46
C ILE A 217 11.70 10.35 2.35
N LYS A 218 10.42 10.41 1.95
CA LYS A 218 9.38 11.21 2.61
C LYS A 218 7.99 10.59 2.44
N ILE A 219 7.12 10.87 3.41
CA ILE A 219 5.69 10.58 3.36
C ILE A 219 4.92 11.88 3.58
N VAL A 220 3.88 12.12 2.78
CA VAL A 220 3.06 13.33 2.78
C VAL A 220 1.60 12.91 2.99
N ALA A 221 1.07 13.12 4.18
CA ALA A 221 -0.36 13.04 4.44
C ALA A 221 -0.99 14.42 4.21
N SER A 222 -2.12 14.48 3.54
CA SER A 222 -2.79 15.75 3.19
C SER A 222 -4.31 15.60 3.14
N GLY A 223 -4.99 16.68 3.51
CA GLY A 223 -6.44 16.69 3.70
C GLY A 223 -6.81 16.10 5.06
N SER A 224 -7.58 16.86 5.83
CA SER A 224 -8.21 16.47 7.12
C SER A 224 -7.30 15.76 8.13
N VAL A 225 -5.99 15.99 8.09
CA VAL A 225 -5.00 15.12 8.73
C VAL A 225 -5.16 15.14 10.25
N ARG A 226 -5.38 13.96 10.84
CA ARG A 226 -5.43 13.74 12.30
C ARG A 226 -4.45 12.62 12.66
N ILE A 227 -3.62 12.85 13.68
CA ILE A 227 -2.72 11.86 14.26
C ILE A 227 -3.11 11.66 15.73
N GLU A 228 -3.35 10.42 16.14
CA GLU A 228 -3.71 10.05 17.52
C GLU A 228 -2.65 9.09 18.08
N LYS A 229 -1.98 9.48 19.17
CA LYS A 229 -0.94 8.69 19.85
C LYS A 229 -1.01 8.91 21.37
N GLU A 230 -1.07 7.81 22.14
CA GLU A 230 -1.05 7.85 23.61
C GLU A 230 -2.12 8.81 24.20
N GLY A 231 -3.32 8.81 23.61
CA GLY A 231 -4.43 9.71 23.95
C GLY A 231 -4.31 11.14 23.38
N ASN A 232 -3.09 11.62 23.13
CA ASN A 232 -2.84 12.91 22.49
C ASN A 232 -3.29 12.92 21.03
N LYS A 233 -3.77 14.07 20.57
CA LYS A 233 -4.24 14.26 19.19
C LYS A 233 -3.59 15.49 18.57
N SER A 234 -3.19 15.39 17.31
CA SER A 234 -2.81 16.55 16.51
C SER A 234 -3.59 16.58 15.21
N TYR A 235 -3.86 17.79 14.71
CA TYR A 235 -4.66 18.03 13.52
C TYR A 235 -3.95 19.06 12.64
N SER A 236 -4.01 18.90 11.31
CA SER A 236 -3.41 19.81 10.32
C SER A 236 -3.99 19.59 8.93
N GLU A 237 -3.87 20.54 8.01
CA GLU A 237 -4.23 20.32 6.60
C GLU A 237 -3.22 19.40 5.88
N LYS A 238 -1.95 19.40 6.32
CA LYS A 238 -0.88 18.56 5.76
C LYS A 238 0.23 18.23 6.77
N ALA A 239 0.60 16.96 6.84
CA ALA A 239 1.73 16.46 7.60
C ALA A 239 2.79 15.86 6.65
N VAL A 240 4.05 16.29 6.76
CA VAL A 240 5.18 15.74 6.01
C VAL A 240 6.16 15.08 6.96
N TYR A 241 6.45 13.80 6.75
CA TYR A 241 7.50 13.07 7.43
C TYR A 241 8.71 12.89 6.52
N PHE A 242 9.92 13.16 7.04
CA PHE A 242 11.20 12.94 6.38
C PHE A 242 11.93 11.80 7.09
N VAL A 243 12.17 10.69 6.40
CA VAL A 243 12.64 9.43 7.01
C VAL A 243 14.05 9.57 7.58
N GLU A 244 14.98 10.07 6.77
CA GLU A 244 16.39 10.31 7.14
C GLU A 244 16.56 11.26 8.33
N GLN A 245 15.60 12.17 8.54
CA GLN A 245 15.64 13.19 9.60
C GLN A 245 14.84 12.78 10.85
N GLU A 246 14.18 11.61 10.83
CA GLU A 246 13.19 11.14 11.82
C GLU A 246 12.11 12.19 12.16
N LYS A 247 11.78 13.07 11.20
CA LYS A 247 11.14 14.36 11.48
C LYS A 247 9.79 14.51 10.80
N ILE A 248 8.77 14.80 11.60
CA ILE A 248 7.45 15.25 11.11
C ILE A 248 7.32 16.77 11.13
N VAL A 249 6.63 17.33 10.14
CA VAL A 249 6.32 18.76 9.99
C VAL A 249 4.82 18.90 9.70
N LEU A 250 4.08 19.55 10.61
CA LEU A 250 2.64 19.82 10.46
C LEU A 250 2.44 21.23 9.90
N THR A 251 1.57 21.36 8.90
CA THR A 251 1.34 22.58 8.13
C THR A 251 -0.14 22.76 7.78
N GLY A 252 -0.56 24.01 7.57
CA GLY A 252 -1.97 24.35 7.44
C GLY A 252 -2.70 24.20 8.77
N SER A 253 -2.83 25.33 9.47
CA SER A 253 -3.59 25.46 10.72
C SER A 253 -3.33 24.39 11.82
N PRO A 254 -2.06 24.01 12.12
CA PRO A 254 -1.79 22.89 13.02
C PRO A 254 -2.25 23.17 14.46
N ARG A 255 -2.97 22.23 15.06
CA ARG A 255 -3.38 22.25 16.48
C ARG A 255 -3.05 20.93 17.17
N VAL A 256 -2.86 20.98 18.49
CA VAL A 256 -2.59 19.81 19.33
C VAL A 256 -3.49 19.83 20.56
N GLU A 257 -4.09 18.69 20.87
CA GLU A 257 -4.92 18.42 22.04
C GLU A 257 -4.16 17.38 22.88
N ILE A 258 -3.65 17.81 24.04
CA ILE A 258 -2.86 16.98 24.96
C ILE A 258 -3.76 16.53 26.10
N ILE A 259 -3.72 15.24 26.45
CA ILE A 259 -4.41 14.73 27.64
C ILE A 259 -3.43 14.76 28.81
N SER A 260 -3.56 15.77 29.68
CA SER A 260 -2.89 15.78 30.97
C SER A 260 -3.62 14.84 31.93
N THR A 261 -3.10 13.63 32.10
CA THR A 261 -3.45 12.78 33.24
C THR A 261 -2.81 13.39 34.48
N ASP A 262 -3.56 14.26 35.17
CA ASP A 262 -3.14 14.79 36.47
C ASP A 262 -3.05 13.62 37.46
N VAL A 263 -1.82 13.21 37.78
CA VAL A 263 -1.56 12.21 38.82
C VAL A 263 -1.89 12.86 40.15
N THR A 264 -3.10 12.60 40.66
CA THR A 264 -3.53 13.06 41.98
C THR A 264 -2.64 12.43 43.05
N ASP A 265 -1.85 13.27 43.73
CA ASP A 265 -0.99 12.85 44.86
C ASP A 265 -1.82 12.11 45.92
N ILE A 266 -1.71 10.78 45.97
CA ILE A 266 -2.22 9.99 47.10
C ILE A 266 -1.26 10.20 48.27
N LYS A 267 -1.54 11.22 49.08
CA LYS A 267 -0.89 11.41 50.37
C LYS A 267 -1.42 10.39 51.38
N HIS A 268 -0.56 9.46 51.76
CA HIS A 268 -0.64 8.68 53.00
C HIS A 268 0.73 8.72 53.69
#